data_AF-A0A497P9M1-F1
#
_entry.id   AF-A0A497P9M1-F1
#
_cell.length_a   1.000
_cell.length_b   1.000
_cell.length_c   1.000
_cell.angle_alpha   90.00
_cell.angle_beta   90.00
_cell.angle_gamma   90.00
#
_symmetry.space_group_name_H-M   'P 1'
#
loop_
_entity.id
_entity.type
_entity.pdbx_description
1 polymer ?
#
loop_
_entity_poly.entity_id
_entity_poly.type
_entity_poly.pdbx_seq_one_letter_code
_entity_poly.pdbx_strand_id
1 'polypeptide(L)'
;MKIVLDLDVRIKEGILVLKTSSGRTLIFPKDHVVQKKIQMVTLAELSDMTIEEICELFNYRTRKSYYDIRRCVLQNNIEALLPKKTGPKNAPKRTPELEKRVIQLRLTTDKNMYQMTRILNQEGFPVKSRLVAQILNNYGISKKKSLQKK
;
A
#
# COMPACT_ATOMS: atom_id res chain seq x y z
N MET A 1 -28.52 15.83 24.22
CA MET A 1 -29.50 15.64 23.13
C MET A 1 -29.69 14.14 22.92
N LYS A 2 -30.91 13.62 23.05
CA LYS A 2 -31.21 12.20 22.79
C LYS A 2 -31.71 12.08 21.36
N ILE A 3 -31.01 11.33 20.52
CA ILE A 3 -31.42 11.05 19.15
C ILE A 3 -31.82 9.58 19.09
N VAL A 4 -33.00 9.28 18.54
CA VAL A 4 -33.47 7.92 18.29
C VAL A 4 -33.55 7.75 16.78
N LEU A 5 -32.88 6.74 16.26
CA LEU A 5 -32.88 6.41 14.84
C LEU A 5 -33.36 4.97 14.67
N ASP A 6 -34.35 4.79 13.80
CA ASP A 6 -34.80 3.47 13.35
C ASP A 6 -34.06 3.13 12.06
N LEU A 7 -33.16 2.15 12.14
CA LEU A 7 -32.20 1.80 11.09
C LEU A 7 -32.30 0.32 10.74
N ASP A 8 -32.55 0.05 9.47
CA ASP A 8 -32.31 -1.24 8.82
C ASP A 8 -30.83 -1.33 8.44
N VAL A 9 -30.11 -2.24 9.09
CA VAL A 9 -28.67 -2.46 8.89
C VAL A 9 -28.48 -3.69 8.02
N ARG A 10 -27.88 -3.51 6.85
CA ARG A 10 -27.57 -4.62 5.94
C ARG A 10 -26.09 -4.64 5.59
N ILE A 11 -25.58 -5.82 5.28
CA ILE A 11 -24.23 -5.96 4.72
C ILE A 11 -24.35 -6.40 3.26
N LYS A 12 -23.65 -5.68 2.38
CA LYS A 12 -23.46 -6.06 0.98
C LYS A 12 -21.97 -6.09 0.68
N GLU A 13 -21.45 -7.26 0.32
CA GLU A 13 -20.02 -7.45 -0.01
C GLU A 13 -19.05 -6.95 1.08
N GLY A 14 -19.42 -7.07 2.35
CA GLY A 14 -18.63 -6.58 3.49
C GLY A 14 -18.63 -5.07 3.67
N ILE A 15 -19.61 -4.38 3.08
CA ILE A 15 -19.92 -2.96 3.29
C ILE A 15 -21.21 -2.85 4.09
N LEU A 16 -21.18 -2.05 5.15
CA LEU A 16 -22.37 -1.72 5.92
C LEU A 16 -23.25 -0.74 5.10
N VAL A 17 -24.54 -1.06 5.00
CA VAL A 17 -25.56 -0.20 4.38
C VAL A 17 -26.59 0.11 5.45
N LEU A 18 -26.73 1.39 5.77
CA LEU A 18 -27.70 1.87 6.76
C LEU A 18 -28.87 2.49 6.03
N LYS A 19 -30.08 2.00 6.29
CA LYS A 19 -31.30 2.55 5.72
C LYS A 19 -32.25 2.97 6.84
N THR A 20 -32.76 4.19 6.75
CA THR A 20 -33.80 4.65 7.69
C THR A 20 -35.19 4.20 7.23
N SER A 21 -36.14 4.13 8.16
CA SER A 21 -37.56 3.95 7.84
C SER A 21 -38.11 5.01 6.87
N SER A 22 -37.55 6.22 6.88
CA SER A 22 -37.85 7.30 5.92
C SER A 22 -37.30 7.08 4.50
N GLY A 23 -36.59 5.99 4.25
CA GLY A 23 -36.05 5.62 2.93
C GLY A 23 -34.65 6.18 2.63
N ARG A 24 -34.11 7.09 3.45
CA ARG A 24 -32.73 7.58 3.29
C ARG A 24 -31.74 6.44 3.52
N THR A 25 -30.76 6.31 2.62
CA THR A 25 -29.76 5.24 2.64
C THR A 25 -28.36 5.85 2.68
N LEU A 26 -27.52 5.34 3.58
CA LEU A 26 -26.10 5.64 3.67
C LEU A 26 -25.30 4.40 3.29
N ILE A 27 -24.43 4.54 2.29
CA ILE A 27 -23.52 3.49 1.83
C ILE A 27 -22.11 3.97 2.08
N PHE A 28 -21.29 3.14 2.72
CA PHE A 28 -19.92 3.50 3.00
C PHE A 28 -18.97 3.13 1.86
N PRO A 29 -17.88 3.89 1.64
CA PRO A 29 -16.86 3.55 0.65
C PRO A 29 -16.22 2.18 0.91
N LYS A 30 -16.13 1.35 -0.13
CA LYS A 30 -15.57 -0.02 -0.06
C LYS A 30 -14.09 -0.03 0.32
N ASP A 31 -13.33 0.94 -0.19
CA ASP A 31 -11.86 0.93 -0.13
C ASP A 31 -11.28 1.59 1.13
N HIS A 32 -12.13 2.16 1.99
CA HIS A 32 -11.67 2.86 3.18
C HIS A 32 -11.40 1.88 4.34
N VAL A 33 -10.15 1.41 4.42
CA VAL A 33 -9.70 0.38 5.37
C VAL A 33 -10.04 0.69 6.83
N VAL A 34 -9.75 1.91 7.31
CA VAL A 34 -10.00 2.29 8.72
C VAL A 34 -11.49 2.28 9.05
N GLN A 35 -12.31 2.87 8.18
CA GLN A 35 -13.76 2.91 8.32
C GLN A 35 -14.36 1.50 8.36
N LYS A 36 -13.91 0.59 7.49
CA LYS A 36 -14.34 -0.81 7.51
C LYS A 36 -14.03 -1.51 8.85
N LYS A 37 -12.85 -1.22 9.42
CA LYS A 37 -12.46 -1.73 10.76
C LYS A 37 -13.37 -1.21 11.87
N ILE A 38 -13.72 0.08 11.82
CA ILE A 38 -14.63 0.69 12.79
C ILE A 38 -16.03 0.07 12.66
N GLN A 39 -16.57 -0.07 11.45
CA GLN A 39 -17.87 -0.69 11.21
C GLN A 39 -17.95 -2.12 11.72
N MET A 40 -16.90 -2.92 11.50
CA MET A 40 -16.82 -4.28 12.01
C MET A 40 -16.95 -4.31 13.53
N VAL A 41 -16.22 -3.44 14.24
CA VAL A 41 -16.29 -3.33 15.70
C VAL A 41 -17.66 -2.82 16.14
N THR A 42 -18.19 -1.79 15.50
CA THR A 42 -19.53 -1.25 15.80
C THR A 42 -20.60 -2.32 15.68
N LEU A 43 -20.58 -3.12 14.62
CA LEU A 43 -21.56 -4.18 14.45
C LEU A 43 -21.38 -5.28 15.50
N ALA A 44 -20.16 -5.68 15.82
CA ALA A 44 -19.91 -6.68 16.85
C ALA A 44 -20.32 -6.24 18.27
N GLU A 45 -20.16 -4.94 18.61
CA GLU A 45 -20.54 -4.43 19.93
C GLU A 45 -22.04 -4.17 20.07
N LEU A 46 -22.76 -3.97 18.95
CA LEU A 46 -24.17 -3.55 18.93
C LEU A 46 -25.13 -4.62 18.37
N SER A 47 -24.65 -5.82 18.09
CA SER A 47 -25.47 -6.94 17.63
C SER A 47 -25.16 -8.20 18.43
N ASP A 48 -26.08 -9.16 18.40
CA ASP A 48 -25.93 -10.47 19.06
C ASP A 48 -25.14 -11.49 18.21
N MET A 49 -24.43 -11.03 17.18
CA MET A 49 -23.66 -11.88 16.28
C MET A 49 -22.37 -12.39 16.95
N THR A 50 -21.96 -13.60 16.58
CA THR A 50 -20.67 -14.15 17.01
C THR A 50 -19.50 -13.44 16.32
N ILE A 51 -18.34 -13.45 16.96
CA ILE A 51 -17.13 -12.82 16.41
C ILE A 51 -16.69 -13.53 15.12
N GLU A 52 -16.95 -14.83 15.01
CA GLU A 52 -16.74 -15.64 13.83
C GLU A 52 -17.55 -15.13 12.64
N GLU A 53 -18.87 -14.93 12.81
CA GLU A 53 -19.75 -14.40 11.77
C GLU A 53 -19.34 -12.97 11.36
N ILE A 54 -19.00 -12.12 12.33
CA ILE A 54 -18.49 -10.78 12.04
C ILE A 54 -17.18 -10.84 11.25
N CYS A 55 -16.24 -11.70 11.63
CA CYS A 55 -14.99 -11.86 10.89
C CYS A 55 -15.24 -12.28 9.45
N GLU A 56 -16.14 -13.25 9.23
CA GLU A 56 -16.52 -13.73 7.90
C GLU A 56 -17.13 -12.61 7.05
N LEU A 57 -18.11 -11.88 7.60
CA LEU A 57 -18.77 -10.76 6.92
C LEU A 57 -17.80 -9.67 6.46
N PHE A 58 -16.75 -9.42 7.24
CA PHE A 58 -15.76 -8.37 6.94
C PHE A 58 -14.50 -8.90 6.23
N ASN A 59 -14.45 -10.18 5.87
CA ASN A 59 -13.31 -10.87 5.23
C ASN A 59 -12.02 -10.90 6.09
N TYR A 60 -12.16 -11.09 7.41
CA TYR A 60 -11.05 -11.35 8.32
C TYR A 60 -10.92 -12.84 8.61
N ARG A 61 -9.71 -13.38 8.48
CA ARG A 61 -9.47 -14.82 8.66
C ARG A 61 -9.40 -15.29 10.11
N THR A 62 -9.21 -14.39 11.07
CA THR A 62 -8.93 -14.75 12.46
C THR A 62 -9.60 -13.80 13.45
N ARG A 63 -10.12 -14.36 14.55
CA ARG A 63 -10.64 -13.59 15.70
C ARG A 63 -9.59 -12.68 16.32
N LYS A 64 -8.31 -13.07 16.26
CA LYS A 64 -7.19 -12.25 16.73
C LYS A 64 -7.17 -10.88 16.04
N SER A 65 -7.38 -10.86 14.72
CA SER A 65 -7.45 -9.63 13.95
C SER A 65 -8.56 -8.72 14.47
N TYR A 66 -9.74 -9.29 14.76
CA TYR A 66 -10.84 -8.57 15.37
C TYR A 66 -10.45 -7.94 16.72
N TYR A 67 -9.91 -8.72 17.67
CA TYR A 67 -9.60 -8.20 19.00
C TYR A 67 -8.48 -7.15 18.99
N ASP A 68 -7.49 -7.28 18.11
CA ASP A 68 -6.45 -6.27 17.93
C ASP A 68 -7.04 -4.96 17.39
N ILE A 69 -7.95 -5.04 16.41
CA ILE A 69 -8.67 -3.90 15.85
C ILE A 69 -9.59 -3.26 16.90
N ARG A 70 -10.39 -4.07 17.60
CA ARG A 70 -11.31 -3.64 18.67
C ARG A 70 -10.56 -2.85 19.74
N ARG A 71 -9.41 -3.34 20.19
CA ARG A 71 -8.56 -2.64 21.15
C ARG A 71 -8.19 -1.25 20.65
N CYS A 72 -7.73 -1.14 19.40
CA CYS A 72 -7.36 0.14 18.81
C CYS A 72 -8.56 1.10 18.70
N VAL A 73 -9.73 0.60 18.30
CA VAL A 73 -10.97 1.39 18.20
C VAL A 73 -11.41 1.92 19.57
N LEU A 74 -11.49 1.05 20.58
CA LEU A 74 -11.93 1.44 21.93
C LEU A 74 -10.94 2.37 22.64
N GLN A 75 -9.65 2.29 22.31
CA GLN A 75 -8.62 3.21 22.79
C GLN A 75 -8.53 4.50 21.95
N ASN A 76 -9.41 4.69 20.97
CA ASN A 76 -9.40 5.81 20.03
C ASN A 76 -8.06 5.99 19.28
N ASN A 77 -7.32 4.90 19.07
CA ASN A 77 -6.05 4.90 18.36
C ASN A 77 -6.26 4.65 16.87
N ILE A 78 -6.71 5.69 16.17
CA ILE A 78 -7.01 5.65 14.73
C ILE A 78 -5.75 5.41 13.88
N GLU A 79 -4.60 5.96 14.30
CA GLU A 79 -3.34 5.79 13.59
C GLU A 79 -2.91 4.32 13.51
N ALA A 80 -3.13 3.55 14.58
CA ALA A 80 -2.85 2.11 14.60
C ALA A 80 -3.75 1.31 13.64
N LEU A 81 -4.90 1.85 13.23
CA LEU A 81 -5.79 1.22 12.26
C LEU A 81 -5.33 1.43 10.81
N LEU A 82 -4.46 2.41 10.55
CA LEU A 82 -3.95 2.68 9.21
C LEU A 82 -3.09 1.51 8.70
N PRO A 83 -3.18 1.19 7.40
CA PRO A 83 -2.29 0.19 6.82
C PRO A 83 -0.84 0.65 6.95
N LYS A 84 -0.01 -0.17 7.60
CA LYS A 84 1.43 0.06 7.64
C LYS A 84 2.03 -0.21 6.27
N LYS A 85 3.02 0.60 5.86
CA LYS A 85 3.80 0.34 4.65
C LYS A 85 4.44 -1.04 4.79
N THR A 86 4.00 -1.99 3.97
CA THR A 86 4.67 -3.28 3.86
C THR A 86 6.01 -3.06 3.16
N GLY A 87 7.04 -3.76 3.63
CA GLY A 87 8.33 -3.77 2.95
C GLY A 87 8.20 -4.21 1.49
N PRO A 88 9.20 -3.95 0.65
CA PRO A 88 9.18 -4.40 -0.73
C PRO A 88 8.98 -5.91 -0.79
N LYS A 89 7.99 -6.35 -1.58
CA LYS A 89 7.65 -7.79 -1.73
C LYS A 89 8.78 -8.61 -2.33
N ASN A 90 9.68 -7.96 -3.08
CA ASN A 90 10.80 -8.59 -3.77
C ASN A 90 12.10 -7.92 -3.34
N ALA A 91 13.20 -8.67 -3.43
CA ALA A 91 14.53 -8.11 -3.27
C ALA A 91 14.72 -6.90 -4.21
N PRO A 92 15.37 -5.83 -3.74
CA PRO A 92 15.58 -4.64 -4.55
C PRO A 92 16.47 -4.99 -5.75
N LYS A 93 16.04 -4.57 -6.95
CA LYS A 93 16.86 -4.71 -8.18
C LYS A 93 18.17 -3.93 -8.11
N ARG A 94 18.23 -2.92 -7.24
CA ARG A 94 19.39 -2.07 -7.01
C ARG A 94 20.23 -2.66 -5.89
N THR A 95 21.18 -3.51 -6.25
CA THR A 95 22.14 -4.10 -5.32
C THR A 95 23.43 -3.27 -5.29
N PRO A 96 24.22 -3.31 -4.20
CA PRO A 96 25.53 -2.65 -4.14
C PRO A 96 26.49 -3.11 -5.24
N GLU A 97 26.42 -4.38 -5.64
CA GLU A 97 27.23 -4.95 -6.73
C GLU A 97 26.89 -4.31 -8.09
N LEU A 98 25.59 -4.16 -8.38
CA LEU A 98 25.14 -3.47 -9.58
C LEU A 98 25.64 -2.03 -9.59
N GLU A 99 25.57 -1.31 -8.46
CA GLU A 99 26.06 0.07 -8.38
C GLU A 99 27.55 0.16 -8.67
N LYS A 100 28.36 -0.68 -8.02
CA LYS A 100 29.80 -0.75 -8.27
C LYS A 100 30.10 -1.01 -9.75
N ARG A 101 29.38 -1.94 -10.38
CA ARG A 101 29.57 -2.25 -11.79
C ARG A 101 29.16 -1.10 -12.72
N VAL A 102 28.05 -0.44 -12.44
CA VAL A 102 27.60 0.77 -13.18
C VAL A 102 28.65 1.88 -13.08
N ILE A 103 29.15 2.15 -11.88
CA ILE A 103 30.19 3.17 -11.65
C ILE A 103 31.48 2.78 -12.39
N GLN A 104 31.93 1.53 -12.27
CA GLN A 104 33.11 1.04 -12.96
C GLN A 104 33.00 1.22 -14.47
N LEU A 105 31.90 0.76 -15.08
CA LEU A 105 31.66 0.91 -16.52
C LEU A 105 31.67 2.39 -16.95
N ARG A 106 31.19 3.30 -16.10
CA ARG A 106 31.19 4.73 -16.40
C ARG A 106 32.59 5.34 -16.36
N LEU A 107 33.44 4.90 -15.42
CA LEU A 107 34.80 5.42 -15.26
C LEU A 107 35.78 4.81 -16.26
N THR A 108 35.55 3.58 -16.71
CA THR A 108 36.45 2.88 -17.64
C THR A 108 36.04 2.98 -19.11
N THR A 109 34.79 3.37 -19.41
CA THR A 109 34.30 3.42 -20.79
C THR A 109 33.49 4.68 -21.07
N ASP A 110 33.50 5.15 -22.32
CA ASP A 110 32.69 6.29 -22.74
C ASP A 110 31.25 5.91 -23.19
N LYS A 111 30.82 4.69 -22.84
CA LYS A 111 29.54 4.11 -23.26
C LYS A 111 28.37 4.94 -22.71
N ASN A 112 27.34 5.06 -23.53
CA ASN A 112 26.10 5.71 -23.12
C ASN A 112 25.25 4.79 -22.22
N MET A 113 24.24 5.36 -21.55
CA MET A 113 23.35 4.62 -20.64
C MET A 113 22.75 3.36 -21.26
N TYR A 114 22.34 3.40 -22.53
CA TYR A 114 21.71 2.26 -23.21
C TYR A 114 22.71 1.15 -23.48
N GLN A 115 23.93 1.49 -23.90
CA GLN A 115 25.03 0.55 -24.10
C GLN A 115 25.46 -0.09 -22.78
N MET A 116 25.57 0.69 -21.69
CA MET A 116 25.83 0.17 -20.35
C MET A 116 24.73 -0.78 -19.89
N THR A 117 23.47 -0.45 -20.16
CA THR A 117 22.32 -1.32 -19.84
C THR A 117 22.42 -2.66 -20.57
N ARG A 118 22.82 -2.67 -21.84
CA ARG A 118 22.98 -3.92 -22.61
C ARG A 118 24.07 -4.80 -22.02
N ILE A 119 25.20 -4.21 -21.64
CA ILE A 119 26.33 -4.93 -21.01
C ILE A 119 25.91 -5.52 -19.66
N LEU A 120 25.27 -4.73 -18.81
CA LEU A 120 24.81 -5.19 -17.51
C LEU A 120 23.82 -6.36 -17.62
N ASN A 121 22.90 -6.31 -18.60
CA ASN A 121 22.00 -7.44 -18.86
C ASN A 121 22.74 -8.68 -19.40
N GLN A 122 23.78 -8.52 -20.23
CA GLN A 122 24.63 -9.62 -20.68
C GLN A 122 25.45 -10.24 -19.52
N GLU A 123 25.81 -9.44 -18.52
CA GLU A 123 26.48 -9.87 -17.29
C GLU A 123 25.52 -10.47 -16.25
N GLY A 124 24.22 -10.57 -16.57
CA GLY A 124 23.22 -11.19 -15.70
C GLY A 124 22.49 -10.24 -14.75
N PHE A 125 22.69 -8.93 -14.84
CA PHE A 125 21.93 -7.95 -14.06
C PHE A 125 20.64 -7.55 -14.79
N PRO A 126 19.42 -7.92 -14.29
CA PRO A 126 18.16 -7.66 -14.98
C PRO A 126 17.69 -6.20 -14.79
N VAL A 127 18.33 -5.26 -15.49
CA VAL A 127 18.20 -3.82 -15.27
C VAL A 127 17.65 -3.08 -16.48
N LYS A 128 16.88 -2.03 -16.20
CA LYS A 128 16.39 -1.08 -17.21
C LYS A 128 17.28 0.16 -17.23
N SER A 129 17.34 0.83 -18.38
CA SER A 129 18.10 2.06 -18.56
C SER A 129 17.80 3.16 -17.54
N ARG A 130 16.52 3.31 -17.14
CA ARG A 130 16.11 4.23 -16.08
C ARG A 130 16.86 4.00 -14.76
N LEU A 131 17.07 2.75 -14.37
CA LEU A 131 17.79 2.42 -13.14
C LEU A 131 19.27 2.79 -13.26
N VAL A 132 19.88 2.53 -14.41
CA VAL A 132 21.26 2.92 -14.71
C VAL A 132 21.42 4.44 -14.65
N ALA A 133 20.52 5.21 -15.29
CA ALA A 133 20.51 6.67 -15.19
C ALA A 133 20.36 7.19 -13.76
N GLN A 134 19.46 6.58 -12.97
CA GLN A 134 19.30 6.96 -11.56
C GLN A 134 20.58 6.74 -10.77
N ILE A 135 21.25 5.60 -10.95
CA ILE A 135 22.53 5.33 -10.29
C ILE A 135 23.56 6.38 -10.72
N LEU A 136 23.75 6.61 -12.03
CA LEU A 136 24.69 7.61 -12.52
C LEU A 136 24.41 9.02 -11.97
N ASN A 137 23.14 9.39 -11.85
CA ASN A 137 22.73 10.68 -11.30
C ASN A 137 22.99 10.79 -9.80
N ASN A 138 22.69 9.75 -9.03
CA ASN A 138 22.91 9.72 -7.59
C ASN A 138 24.39 9.87 -7.23
N TYR A 139 25.29 9.40 -8.10
CA TYR A 139 26.74 9.51 -7.95
C TYR A 139 27.35 10.71 -8.71
N GLY A 140 26.54 11.56 -9.36
CA GLY A 140 27.03 12.76 -10.05
C GLY A 140 27.90 12.51 -11.30
N ILE A 141 27.90 11.28 -11.84
CA ILE A 141 28.77 10.83 -12.94
C ILE A 141 28.07 10.75 -14.30
N SER A 142 26.88 11.33 -14.41
CA SER A 142 26.13 11.45 -15.67
C SER A 142 26.90 12.31 -16.70
N LYS A 143 26.86 11.95 -17.99
CA LYS A 143 27.33 12.85 -19.06
C LYS A 143 26.51 14.14 -18.99
N LYS A 144 27.16 15.29 -18.78
CA LYS A 144 26.53 16.59 -19.02
C LYS A 144 26.15 16.65 -20.50
N LYS A 145 24.90 17.02 -20.80
CA LYS A 145 24.55 17.42 -22.15
C LYS A 145 25.37 18.67 -22.45
N SER A 146 26.37 18.57 -23.32
CA SER A 146 26.95 19.78 -23.91
C SER A 146 25.83 20.48 -24.67
N LEU A 147 25.55 21.73 -24.31
CA LEU A 147 24.73 22.61 -25.14
C LEU A 147 25.44 22.67 -26.50
N GLN A 148 24.82 22.09 -27.54
CA GLN A 148 25.25 22.35 -28.91
C GLN A 148 25.13 23.86 -29.12
N LYS A 149 26.27 24.55 -29.24
CA LYS A 149 26.27 25.91 -29.74
C LYS A 149 25.70 25.83 -31.17
N LYS A 150 24.55 26.48 -31.37
CA LYS A 150 23.99 26.76 -32.69
C LYS A 150 24.95 27.67 -33.46
#